data_AF-A0A1W9PF17-F1
#
_entry.id   AF-A0A1W9PF17-F1
#
_cell.length_a   1.000
_cell.length_b   1.000
_cell.length_c   1.000
_cell.angle_alpha   90.00
_cell.angle_beta   90.00
_cell.angle_gamma   90.00
#
_symmetry.space_group_name_H-M   'P 1'
#
loop_
_entity.id
_entity.type
_entity.pdbx_description
1 polymer ?
#
loop_
_entity_poly.entity_id
_entity_poly.type
_entity_poly.pdbx_seq_one_letter_code
_entity_poly.pdbx_strand_id
1 'polypeptide(L)'
;MILKLSFRNFLKNLKLSIFLIIGTMISSALIVGALSVNDSIKMWNERKITENFGVADARIVRRGVLPFQQLPIPEYVISSVMKKGFISKILPAKETLGRVEKSGMFMD
;
A
#
# COMPACT_ATOMS: atom_id res chain seq x y z
N MET A 1 -2.08 2.72 -45.14
CA MET A 1 -0.77 2.39 -45.78
C MET A 1 0.36 2.27 -44.75
N ILE A 2 0.54 3.25 -43.84
CA ILE A 2 1.57 3.22 -42.77
C ILE A 2 1.46 2.01 -41.83
N LEU A 3 0.27 1.70 -41.29
CA LEU A 3 0.10 0.57 -40.35
C LEU A 3 0.57 -0.77 -40.94
N LYS A 4 0.21 -0.99 -42.21
CA LYS A 4 0.59 -2.19 -42.98
C LYS A 4 2.10 -2.27 -43.19
N LEU A 5 2.76 -1.12 -43.36
CA LEU A 5 4.21 -1.01 -43.50
C LEU A 5 4.92 -1.32 -42.16
N SER A 6 4.43 -0.74 -41.06
CA SER A 6 4.96 -0.99 -39.71
C SER A 6 4.79 -2.46 -39.30
N PHE A 7 3.63 -3.06 -39.56
CA PHE A 7 3.37 -4.47 -39.24
C PHE A 7 4.26 -5.42 -40.06
N ARG A 8 4.49 -5.11 -41.34
CA ARG A 8 5.45 -5.85 -42.16
C ARG A 8 6.87 -5.74 -41.61
N ASN A 9 7.26 -4.57 -41.12
CA ASN A 9 8.60 -4.35 -40.56
C ASN A 9 8.79 -5.06 -39.21
N PHE A 10 7.71 -5.10 -38.40
CA PHE A 10 7.63 -5.88 -37.16
C PHE A 10 7.81 -7.37 -37.41
N LEU A 11 7.08 -7.95 -38.38
CA LEU A 11 7.20 -9.36 -38.76
C LEU A 11 8.58 -9.70 -39.34
N LYS A 12 9.19 -8.80 -40.12
CA LYS A 12 10.56 -8.99 -40.64
C LYS A 12 11.62 -9.00 -39.53
N ASN A 13 11.40 -8.27 -38.44
CA ASN A 13 12.33 -8.15 -37.32
C ASN A 13 11.73 -8.74 -36.03
N LEU A 14 11.07 -9.89 -36.14
CA LEU A 14 10.23 -10.45 -35.07
C LEU A 14 11.02 -10.69 -33.78
N LYS A 15 12.23 -11.26 -33.88
CA LYS A 15 13.08 -11.53 -32.70
C LYS A 15 13.37 -10.25 -31.92
N LEU A 16 13.90 -9.22 -32.59
CA LEU A 16 14.23 -7.93 -31.97
C LEU A 16 12.98 -7.27 -31.38
N SER A 17 11.88 -7.27 -32.13
CA SER A 17 10.65 -6.60 -31.71
C SER A 17 10.01 -7.27 -30.50
N ILE A 18 10.06 -8.60 -30.40
CA ILE A 18 9.60 -9.35 -29.22
C ILE A 18 10.46 -9.01 -28.00
N PHE A 19 11.80 -8.99 -28.12
CA PHE A 19 12.68 -8.60 -27.01
C PHE A 19 12.36 -7.21 -26.48
N LEU A 20 12.09 -6.26 -27.39
CA LEU A 20 11.76 -4.88 -27.05
C LEU A 20 10.41 -4.80 -26.32
N ILE A 21 9.39 -5.51 -26.82
CA ILE A 21 8.08 -5.61 -26.15
C ILE A 21 8.23 -6.21 -24.75
N ILE A 22 8.94 -7.34 -24.62
CA ILE A 22 9.13 -8.00 -23.32
C ILE A 22 9.83 -7.05 -22.33
N GLY A 23 10.89 -6.36 -22.75
CA GLY A 23 11.57 -5.38 -21.91
C GLY A 23 10.62 -4.29 -21.39
N THR A 24 9.83 -3.70 -22.29
CA THR A 24 8.85 -2.67 -21.92
C THR A 24 7.72 -3.22 -21.02
N MET A 25 7.28 -4.45 -21.27
CA MET A 25 6.23 -5.10 -20.47
C MET A 25 6.71 -5.38 -19.05
N ILE A 26 7.92 -5.92 -18.88
CA ILE A 26 8.49 -6.20 -17.55
C ILE A 26 8.61 -4.91 -16.74
N SER A 27 9.19 -3.85 -17.32
CA SER A 27 9.32 -2.56 -16.64
C SER A 27 7.96 -1.99 -16.24
N SER A 28 6.98 -2.04 -17.15
CA SER A 28 5.62 -1.55 -16.87
C SER A 28 4.93 -2.38 -15.79
N ALA A 29 5.07 -3.70 -15.83
CA ALA A 29 4.48 -4.62 -14.85
C ALA A 29 5.08 -4.41 -13.45
N LEU A 30 6.38 -4.14 -13.34
CA LEU A 30 7.01 -3.83 -12.05
C LEU A 30 6.48 -2.53 -11.45
N ILE A 31 6.33 -1.48 -12.27
CA ILE A 31 5.79 -0.19 -11.82
C ILE A 31 4.34 -0.34 -11.36
N VAL A 32 3.50 -0.95 -12.20
CA VAL A 32 2.08 -1.17 -11.89
C VAL A 32 1.94 -2.10 -10.68
N GLY A 33 2.76 -3.14 -10.58
CA GLY A 33 2.77 -4.06 -9.44
C GLY A 33 3.13 -3.37 -8.14
N ALA A 34 4.19 -2.55 -8.13
CA ALA A 34 4.60 -1.81 -6.93
C ALA A 34 3.51 -0.84 -6.46
N LEU A 35 2.89 -0.10 -7.39
CA LEU A 35 1.78 0.81 -7.08
C LEU A 35 0.55 0.04 -6.58
N SER A 36 0.18 -1.05 -7.24
CA SER A 36 -0.96 -1.89 -6.85
C SER A 36 -0.79 -2.50 -5.46
N VAL A 37 0.42 -2.94 -5.11
CA VAL A 37 0.71 -3.47 -3.77
C VAL A 37 0.59 -2.34 -2.74
N ASN A 38 1.16 -1.17 -3.01
CA ASN A 38 1.07 -0.02 -2.12
C ASN A 38 -0.39 0.41 -1.87
N ASP A 39 -1.22 0.46 -2.91
CA ASP A 39 -2.63 0.82 -2.80
C ASP A 39 -3.43 -0.24 -2.05
N SER A 40 -3.13 -1.52 -2.27
CA SER A 40 -3.77 -2.64 -1.55
C SER A 40 -3.48 -2.58 -0.05
N ILE A 41 -2.24 -2.30 0.34
CA ILE A 41 -1.85 -2.15 1.76
C ILE A 41 -2.58 -0.96 2.39
N LYS A 42 -2.62 0.19 1.69
CA LYS A 42 -3.30 1.39 2.18
C LYS A 42 -4.78 1.12 2.42
N MET A 43 -5.44 0.47 1.46
CA MET A 43 -6.86 0.11 1.56
C MET A 43 -7.11 -0.92 2.67
N TRP A 44 -6.22 -1.91 2.83
CA TRP A 44 -6.31 -2.89 3.91
C TRP A 44 -6.20 -2.23 5.29
N ASN A 45 -5.24 -1.31 5.48
CA ASN A 45 -5.11 -0.54 6.71
C ASN A 45 -6.34 0.31 7.00
N GLU A 46 -6.86 1.01 5.99
CA GLU A 46 -8.08 1.84 6.14
C GLU A 46 -9.29 1.01 6.54
N ARG A 47 -9.44 -0.16 5.93
CA ARG A 47 -10.51 -1.10 6.28
C ARG A 47 -10.36 -1.62 7.70
N LYS A 48 -9.17 -2.08 8.11
CA LYS A 48 -8.92 -2.57 9.48
C LYS A 48 -9.13 -1.49 10.54
N ILE A 49 -8.72 -0.25 10.28
CA ILE A 49 -8.97 0.86 11.20
C ILE A 49 -10.48 1.09 11.34
N THR A 50 -11.20 1.14 10.22
CA THR A 50 -12.66 1.38 10.21
C THR A 50 -13.42 0.25 10.91
N GLU A 51 -13.03 -1.01 10.68
CA GLU A 51 -13.66 -2.19 11.30
C GLU A 51 -13.44 -2.25 12.82
N ASN A 52 -12.26 -1.86 13.32
CA ASN A 52 -11.93 -1.98 14.75
C ASN A 52 -12.29 -0.73 15.57
N PHE A 53 -12.18 0.46 15.00
CA PHE A 53 -12.30 1.72 15.71
C PHE A 53 -13.49 2.58 15.24
N GLY A 54 -14.17 2.19 14.17
CA GLY A 54 -15.24 2.99 13.55
C GLY A 54 -14.71 4.14 12.70
N VAL A 55 -15.55 5.15 12.47
CA VAL A 55 -15.17 6.36 11.71
C VAL A 55 -14.24 7.21 12.56
N ALA A 56 -12.95 7.25 12.20
CA ALA A 56 -11.98 8.16 12.80
C ALA A 56 -11.90 9.45 11.98
N ASP A 57 -12.06 10.61 12.62
CA ASP A 57 -11.95 11.93 11.96
C ASP A 57 -10.53 12.20 11.42
N ALA A 58 -9.52 11.71 12.14
CA ALA A 58 -8.12 11.87 11.77
C ALA A 58 -7.27 10.71 12.32
N ARG A 59 -6.17 10.42 11.60
CA ARG A 59 -5.15 9.46 12.02
C ARG A 59 -3.78 10.13 12.09
N ILE A 60 -3.06 9.87 13.18
CA ILE A 60 -1.64 10.24 13.28
C ILE A 60 -0.86 9.03 12.76
N VAL A 61 -0.10 9.22 11.69
CA VAL A 61 0.68 8.15 11.08
C VAL A 61 2.11 8.63 10.91
N ARG A 62 3.07 7.80 11.31
CA ARG A 62 4.48 8.06 11.03
C ARG A 62 4.80 7.46 9.66
N ARG A 63 5.17 8.31 8.68
CA ARG A 63 5.71 7.80 7.41
C ARG A 63 7.04 7.10 7.70
N GLY A 64 7.01 5.77 7.70
CA GLY A 64 8.19 4.92 7.76
C GLY A 64 8.80 4.72 6.36
N VAL A 65 10.04 4.24 6.34
CA VAL A 65 10.75 3.88 5.10
C VAL A 65 10.30 2.49 4.59
N LEU A 66 9.72 1.68 5.49
CA LEU A 66 9.33 0.30 5.22
C LEU A 66 7.82 0.19 4.94
N PRO A 67 7.40 -0.49 3.85
CA PRO A 67 6.01 -0.55 3.42
C PRO A 67 5.07 -1.37 4.33
N PHE A 68 5.60 -2.11 5.31
CA PHE A 68 4.84 -2.99 6.20
C PHE A 68 5.12 -2.76 7.69
N GLN A 69 5.87 -1.71 8.03
CA GLN A 69 6.27 -1.48 9.41
C GLN A 69 6.04 -0.02 9.80
N GLN A 70 5.05 0.18 10.67
CA GLN A 70 4.83 1.47 11.30
C GLN A 70 5.67 1.54 12.57
N LEU A 71 6.58 2.51 12.62
CA LEU A 71 7.31 2.82 13.84
C LEU A 71 6.35 3.45 14.86
N PRO A 72 6.53 3.15 16.16
CA PRO A 72 5.70 3.75 17.19
C PRO A 72 5.79 5.28 17.15
N ILE A 73 4.66 5.92 17.41
CA ILE A 73 4.59 7.38 17.48
C ILE A 73 5.22 7.82 18.81
N PRO A 74 6.17 8.77 18.79
CA PRO A 74 6.78 9.25 20.02
C PRO A 74 5.77 9.95 20.94
N GLU A 75 5.92 9.75 22.25
CA GLU A 75 5.01 10.28 23.27
C GLU A 75 4.90 11.83 23.27
N TYR A 76 5.99 12.52 22.90
CA TYR A 76 5.98 13.98 22.78
C TYR A 76 5.01 14.47 21.68
N VAL A 77 4.79 13.67 20.63
CA VAL A 77 3.83 14.01 19.56
C VAL A 77 2.41 13.86 20.08
N ILE A 78 2.14 12.74 20.75
CA ILE A 78 0.81 12.43 21.33
C ILE A 78 0.43 13.53 22.32
N SER A 79 1.32 13.88 23.24
CA SER A 79 1.10 14.94 24.23
C SER A 79 0.95 16.34 23.60
N SER A 80 1.68 16.65 22.52
CA SER A 80 1.49 17.93 21.80
C SER A 80 0.14 18.03 21.11
N VAL A 81 -0.39 16.90 20.63
CA VAL A 81 -1.67 16.82 19.95
C VAL A 81 -2.81 16.86 20.98
N MET A 82 -2.72 16.13 22.10
CA MET A 82 -3.72 16.19 23.18
C MET A 82 -3.90 17.59 23.78
N LYS A 83 -2.89 18.45 23.72
CA LYS A 83 -3.01 19.85 24.17
C LYS A 83 -3.93 20.70 23.30
N LYS A 84 -4.33 20.22 22.12
CA LYS A 84 -5.25 20.92 21.24
C LYS A 84 -6.69 20.65 21.67
N GLY A 85 -7.40 21.69 22.10
CA GLY A 85 -8.75 21.58 22.68
C GLY A 85 -9.86 21.05 21.76
N PHE A 86 -9.59 20.84 20.46
CA PHE A 86 -10.53 20.23 19.53
C PHE A 86 -10.47 18.69 19.49
N ILE A 87 -9.59 18.07 20.28
CA ILE A 87 -9.39 16.63 20.28
C ILE A 87 -10.06 16.02 21.51
N SER A 88 -11.16 15.31 21.28
CA SER A 88 -11.96 14.69 22.34
C SER A 88 -11.32 13.40 22.89
N LYS A 89 -10.77 12.56 22.00
CA LYS A 89 -10.21 11.25 22.38
C LYS A 89 -9.12 10.83 21.41
N ILE A 90 -8.05 10.24 21.95
CA ILE A 90 -7.02 9.54 21.16
C ILE A 90 -7.09 8.06 21.51
N LEU A 91 -7.18 7.21 20.49
CA LEU A 91 -7.16 5.76 20.63
C LEU A 91 -5.83 5.23 20.07
N PRO A 92 -5.01 4.54 20.89
CA PRO A 92 -3.80 3.93 20.38
C PRO A 92 -4.16 2.70 19.52
N ALA A 93 -3.81 2.75 18.24
CA ALA A 93 -3.86 1.58 17.37
C ALA A 93 -2.46 0.96 17.29
N LYS A 94 -2.33 -0.31 17.67
CA LYS A 94 -1.09 -1.08 17.52
C LYS A 94 -1.31 -2.12 16.43
N GLU A 95 -0.54 -2.04 15.35
CA GLU A 95 -0.46 -3.12 14.38
C GLU A 95 0.36 -4.25 15.01
N THR A 96 -0.33 -5.31 15.44
CA THR A 96 0.30 -6.57 15.83
C THR A 96 0.17 -7.56 14.68
N LEU A 97 1.30 -8.12 14.22
CA LEU A 97 1.35 -9.22 13.25
C LEU A 97 0.92 -10.57 13.86
N GLY A 98 0.41 -10.58 15.10
CA GLY A 98 0.02 -11.78 15.81
C GLY A 98 -1.40 -12.18 15.45
N ARG A 99 -1.65 -13.49 15.35
CA ARG A 99 -3.00 -14.03 15.26
C ARG A 99 -3.75 -13.81 16.57
N VAL A 100 -5.03 -13.47 16.48
CA VAL A 100 -5.88 -13.36 17.67
C VAL A 100 -6.32 -14.74 18.10
N GLU A 101 -5.72 -15.28 19.16
CA GLU A 101 -6.15 -16.53 19.77
C GLU A 101 -7.22 -16.26 20.83
N LYS A 102 -8.37 -16.94 20.71
CA LYS A 102 -9.39 -16.98 21.75
C LYS A 102 -9.70 -18.43 22.08
N SER A 103 -9.48 -18.83 23.33
CA SER A 103 -9.83 -20.16 23.84
C SER A 103 -9.22 -21.31 23.02
N GLY A 104 -7.95 -21.22 22.64
CA GLY A 104 -7.27 -22.27 21.87
C GLY A 104 -7.59 -22.30 20.37
N MET A 105 -8.45 -21.38 19.88
CA MET A 105 -8.73 -21.23 18.46
C MET A 105 -8.27 -19.86 17.98
N PHE A 106 -7.56 -19.85 16.85
CA PHE A 106 -7.27 -18.63 16.11
C PHE A 106 -8.57 -18.12 15.50
N MET A 107 -8.95 -16.88 15.82
CA MET A 107 -10.12 -16.21 15.26
C MET A 107 -9.79 -15.46 13.95
N ASP A 108 -8.84 -15.99 13.19
CA ASP A 108 -8.41 -15.51 11.87
C ASP A 108 -8.62 -16.59 10.80
#